data_AF-A0A1M3LXP7-F1
#
_entry.id   AF-A0A1M3LXP7-F1
#
_cell.length_a   1.000
_cell.length_b   1.000
_cell.length_c   1.000
_cell.angle_alpha   90.00
_cell.angle_beta   90.00
_cell.angle_gamma   90.00
#
_symmetry.space_group_name_H-M   'P 1'
#
loop_
_entity.id
_entity.type
_entity.pdbx_description
1 polymer ?
#
loop_
_entity_poly.entity_id
_entity_poly.type
_entity_poly.pdbx_seq_one_letter_code
_entity_poly.pdbx_strand_id
1 'polypeptide(L)'
;MRARLSKGQSVTGIVLGSLAVVASLGMTVGVASVAPRISADAPLVAQSTVEPTATPPAQPSPTATTPPAPTPTVPPAPPAPAAPAVPAEFTSALRKAGSYSSMMHMSKAGIYDQLTSQYGEKFSAEAAQYAIDNVAADWGANALAKAKSYQSQMSMSPEAIRDQLVSEYGEKFTPEEADYAVQHLND
;
A
#
# COMPACT_ATOMS: atom_id res chain seq x y z
N MET A 1 -35.34 -31.52 -39.20
CA MET A 1 -34.18 -31.95 -40.00
C MET A 1 -32.92 -31.37 -39.36
N ARG A 2 -31.86 -32.19 -39.33
CA ARG A 2 -30.57 -31.93 -38.67
C ARG A 2 -29.75 -30.91 -39.44
N ALA A 3 -29.03 -30.03 -38.76
CA ALA A 3 -27.62 -29.76 -39.06
C ALA A 3 -26.94 -29.06 -37.87
N ARG A 4 -26.01 -29.80 -37.25
CA ARG A 4 -24.98 -29.28 -36.34
C ARG A 4 -23.90 -28.60 -37.18
N LEU A 5 -23.27 -27.54 -36.69
CA LEU A 5 -21.83 -27.37 -36.91
C LEU A 5 -21.18 -26.64 -35.74
N SER A 6 -20.46 -27.45 -34.94
CA SER A 6 -19.44 -27.04 -34.00
C SER A 6 -18.15 -26.74 -34.75
N LYS A 7 -17.42 -25.71 -34.33
CA LYS A 7 -15.94 -25.68 -34.34
C LYS A 7 -15.45 -24.66 -33.31
N GLY A 8 -14.89 -25.19 -32.22
CA GLY A 8 -13.96 -24.47 -31.39
C GLY A 8 -12.62 -24.30 -32.09
N GLN A 9 -11.89 -23.26 -31.71
CA GLN A 9 -10.44 -23.20 -31.88
C GLN A 9 -9.83 -22.75 -30.56
N SER A 10 -9.20 -23.71 -29.89
CA SER A 10 -8.23 -23.49 -28.83
C SER A 10 -6.91 -23.10 -29.50
N VAL A 11 -6.34 -21.95 -29.12
CA VAL A 11 -4.94 -21.62 -29.47
C VAL A 11 -4.09 -21.85 -28.23
N THR A 12 -3.39 -22.97 -28.32
CA THR A 12 -2.29 -23.48 -27.51
C THR A 12 -1.21 -22.44 -27.23
N GLY A 13 -0.70 -22.46 -26.00
CA GLY A 13 0.36 -21.60 -25.52
C GLY A 13 1.72 -21.80 -26.17
N ILE A 14 2.56 -20.78 -26.03
CA ILE A 14 3.99 -20.84 -26.24
C ILE A 14 4.65 -20.38 -24.94
N VAL A 15 5.22 -21.35 -24.23
CA VAL A 15 6.22 -21.14 -23.19
C VAL A 15 7.58 -21.15 -23.87
N LEU A 16 8.28 -20.01 -23.88
CA LEU A 16 9.74 -19.86 -24.00
C LEU A 16 10.07 -18.59 -23.22
N GLY A 17 10.86 -18.56 -22.15
CA GLY A 17 12.05 -19.35 -21.86
C GLY A 17 13.28 -18.44 -21.97
N SER A 18 13.65 -17.83 -20.83
CA SER A 18 15.02 -17.39 -20.43
C SER A 18 15.85 -16.45 -21.33
N LEU A 19 16.37 -15.35 -20.76
CA LEU A 19 17.81 -15.19 -20.46
C LEU A 19 18.10 -13.86 -19.71
N ALA A 20 18.85 -13.96 -18.61
CA ALA A 20 19.38 -12.82 -17.87
C ALA A 20 20.60 -12.21 -18.58
N VAL A 21 20.75 -10.88 -18.51
CA VAL A 21 22.03 -10.21 -18.76
C VAL A 21 22.29 -9.23 -17.62
N VAL A 22 23.14 -9.67 -16.69
CA VAL A 22 23.83 -8.80 -15.73
C VAL A 22 25.08 -8.30 -16.45
N ALA A 23 25.14 -7.02 -16.77
CA ALA A 23 26.33 -6.36 -17.29
C ALA A 23 26.75 -5.26 -16.30
N SER A 24 27.58 -5.64 -15.33
CA SER A 24 28.36 -4.74 -14.50
C SER A 24 29.64 -4.37 -15.26
N LEU A 25 29.82 -3.09 -15.58
CA LEU A 25 31.11 -2.54 -16.02
C LEU A 25 31.48 -1.35 -15.15
N GLY A 26 32.49 -1.55 -14.30
CA GLY A 26 33.17 -0.48 -13.59
C GLY A 26 34.16 0.23 -14.49
N MET A 27 34.36 1.52 -14.26
CA MET A 27 35.47 2.29 -14.82
C MET A 27 36.02 3.23 -13.75
N THR A 28 37.31 3.03 -13.46
CA THR A 28 38.11 3.73 -12.47
C THR A 28 39.15 4.63 -13.17
N VAL A 29 39.77 5.52 -12.37
CA VAL A 29 41.00 6.33 -12.60
C VAL A 29 40.77 7.67 -13.35
N GLY A 30 41.24 8.85 -12.91
CA GLY A 30 42.02 9.27 -11.74
C GLY A 30 42.39 10.77 -11.76
N VAL A 31 42.54 11.35 -10.56
CA VAL A 31 43.53 12.34 -10.04
C VAL A 31 43.85 13.65 -10.79
N ALA A 32 43.60 14.80 -10.12
CA ALA A 32 44.55 15.93 -10.05
C ALA A 32 44.33 16.77 -8.78
N SER A 33 45.43 17.15 -8.14
CA SER A 33 45.58 17.51 -6.72
C SER A 33 45.95 18.98 -6.53
N VAL A 34 45.34 19.68 -5.55
CA VAL A 34 45.91 20.87 -4.90
C VAL A 34 45.58 20.85 -3.39
N ALA A 35 46.63 20.72 -2.57
CA ALA A 35 46.67 20.97 -1.11
C ALA A 35 47.42 22.31 -0.86
N PRO A 36 47.65 22.83 0.38
CA PRO A 36 47.43 22.29 1.74
C PRO A 36 46.68 23.33 2.65
N ARG A 37 46.38 23.17 3.95
CA ARG A 37 47.25 22.94 5.13
C ARG A 37 46.40 22.50 6.32
N ILE A 38 46.88 21.47 7.02
CA ILE A 38 46.30 20.90 8.24
C ILE A 38 47.21 21.35 9.39
N SER A 39 46.64 21.96 10.44
CA SER A 39 47.31 22.04 11.74
C SER A 39 46.87 20.85 12.57
N ALA A 40 47.88 20.18 13.11
CA ALA A 40 47.87 18.91 13.80
C ALA A 40 47.14 18.92 15.15
N ASP A 41 46.51 17.79 15.47
CA ASP A 41 46.71 17.11 16.76
C ASP A 41 46.41 15.61 16.57
N ALA A 42 47.36 14.76 16.96
CA ALA A 42 47.36 13.29 16.93
C ALA A 42 47.42 12.81 18.40
N PRO A 43 47.25 11.50 18.80
CA PRO A 43 47.62 10.26 18.09
C PRO A 43 46.60 9.08 18.24
N LEU A 44 46.50 8.14 17.29
CA LEU A 44 47.18 6.83 17.14
C LEU A 44 46.57 5.63 17.92
N VAL A 45 45.90 4.75 17.15
CA VAL A 45 45.98 3.26 17.09
C VAL A 45 45.56 2.41 18.31
N ALA A 46 44.60 1.50 18.07
CA ALA A 46 44.84 0.04 18.07
C ALA A 46 43.60 -0.75 17.61
N GLN A 47 43.80 -1.59 16.60
CA GLN A 47 42.89 -2.62 16.10
C GLN A 47 43.04 -3.90 16.93
N SER A 48 41.99 -4.73 17.08
CA SER A 48 41.97 -6.16 16.67
C SER A 48 40.89 -7.00 17.38
N THR A 49 40.11 -7.66 16.54
CA THR A 49 39.32 -8.90 16.64
C THR A 49 39.76 -9.96 17.67
N VAL A 50 38.79 -10.62 18.33
CA VAL A 50 38.62 -12.10 18.45
C VAL A 50 37.24 -12.49 19.05
N GLU A 51 36.48 -13.32 18.32
CA GLU A 51 35.54 -14.36 18.83
C GLU A 51 36.33 -15.70 18.87
N PRO A 52 35.96 -16.83 19.56
CA PRO A 52 34.59 -17.33 19.79
C PRO A 52 34.34 -18.19 21.08
N THR A 53 33.10 -18.72 21.20
CA THR A 53 32.65 -20.00 21.81
C THR A 53 32.68 -20.20 23.35
N ALA A 54 31.49 -20.44 23.96
CA ALA A 54 31.12 -21.68 24.67
C ALA A 54 29.81 -21.59 25.50
N THR A 55 28.84 -22.46 25.19
CA THR A 55 27.79 -23.02 26.10
C THR A 55 28.45 -24.15 26.93
N PRO A 56 28.15 -24.50 28.22
CA PRO A 56 26.83 -24.97 28.76
C PRO A 56 26.72 -24.85 30.33
N PRO A 57 26.00 -25.67 31.15
CA PRO A 57 24.80 -26.53 31.01
C PRO A 57 23.66 -26.22 32.05
N ALA A 58 22.56 -26.98 31.96
CA ALA A 58 21.40 -27.01 32.87
C ALA A 58 21.63 -27.76 34.20
N GLN A 59 20.90 -27.39 35.26
CA GLN A 59 20.70 -28.17 36.50
C GLN A 59 19.24 -28.03 37.02
N PRO A 60 18.66 -29.05 37.71
CA PRO A 60 17.21 -29.26 37.84
C PRO A 60 16.55 -28.76 39.15
N SER A 61 15.21 -28.84 39.12
CA SER A 61 14.09 -28.41 40.01
C SER A 61 14.16 -28.71 41.53
N PRO A 62 13.28 -28.08 42.34
CA PRO A 62 12.21 -28.88 42.99
C PRO A 62 10.82 -28.21 43.14
N THR A 63 9.82 -29.08 42.98
CA THR A 63 8.50 -29.27 43.63
C THR A 63 7.72 -28.14 44.31
N ALA A 64 6.40 -28.19 44.04
CA ALA A 64 5.28 -27.42 44.59
C ALA A 64 5.26 -27.17 46.11
N THR A 65 4.74 -26.00 46.49
CA THR A 65 4.13 -25.76 47.80
C THR A 65 2.99 -24.75 47.64
N THR A 66 1.79 -25.14 48.05
CA THR A 66 0.55 -24.35 48.00
C THR A 66 0.39 -23.55 49.30
N PRO A 67 0.26 -22.21 49.27
CA PRO A 67 -0.24 -21.40 50.40
C PRO A 67 -1.76 -21.11 50.30
N PRO A 68 -2.43 -20.76 51.41
CA PRO A 68 -3.87 -20.88 51.60
C PRO A 68 -4.68 -19.76 50.93
N ALA A 69 -5.97 -20.06 50.70
CA ALA A 69 -6.95 -19.17 50.08
C ALA A 69 -7.19 -17.87 50.87
N PRO A 70 -7.07 -16.68 50.24
CA PRO A 70 -7.69 -15.47 50.75
C PRO A 70 -9.19 -15.44 50.40
N THR A 71 -9.99 -15.06 51.39
CA THR A 71 -11.42 -14.76 51.31
C THR A 71 -11.72 -13.68 50.24
N PRO A 72 -12.87 -13.76 49.55
CA PRO A 72 -13.09 -13.03 48.31
C PRO A 72 -13.32 -11.53 48.54
N THR A 73 -12.38 -10.71 48.10
CA THR A 73 -12.66 -9.32 47.77
C THR A 73 -13.56 -9.32 46.53
N VAL A 74 -14.83 -8.93 46.67
CA VAL A 74 -15.73 -8.76 45.53
C VAL A 74 -15.13 -7.67 44.62
N PRO A 75 -14.71 -8.01 43.38
CA PRO A 75 -14.26 -7.01 42.42
C PRO A 75 -15.42 -6.05 42.10
N PRO A 76 -15.17 -4.75 41.86
CA PRO A 76 -16.21 -3.88 41.33
C PRO A 76 -16.76 -4.50 40.04
N ALA A 77 -18.09 -4.51 39.92
CA ALA A 77 -18.76 -5.03 38.74
C ALA A 77 -18.19 -4.39 37.46
N PRO A 78 -17.94 -5.17 36.38
CA PRO A 78 -17.49 -4.62 35.11
C PRO A 78 -18.44 -3.50 34.64
N PRO A 79 -17.92 -2.41 34.07
CA PRO A 79 -18.78 -1.39 33.47
C PRO A 79 -19.66 -2.04 32.40
N ALA A 80 -20.94 -1.63 32.36
CA ALA A 80 -21.89 -2.08 31.35
C ALA A 80 -21.33 -1.88 29.92
N PRO A 81 -21.63 -2.76 28.95
CA PRO A 81 -21.13 -2.62 27.59
C PRO A 81 -21.57 -1.28 27.02
N ALA A 82 -20.61 -0.47 26.57
CA ALA A 82 -20.91 0.70 25.75
C ALA A 82 -21.64 0.22 24.48
N ALA A 83 -22.64 0.99 24.04
CA ALA A 83 -23.29 0.83 22.73
C ALA A 83 -22.22 0.65 21.62
N PRO A 84 -22.51 -0.07 20.52
CA PRO A 84 -21.47 -0.42 19.55
C PRO A 84 -20.91 0.86 18.91
N ALA A 85 -19.75 1.29 19.39
CA ALA A 85 -18.97 2.35 18.78
C ALA A 85 -18.37 1.80 17.48
N VAL A 86 -18.35 2.63 16.44
CA VAL A 86 -17.63 2.31 15.20
C VAL A 86 -16.18 1.95 15.54
N PRO A 87 -15.63 0.81 15.07
CA PRO A 87 -14.27 0.42 15.39
C PRO A 87 -13.24 1.49 14.97
N ALA A 88 -12.11 1.56 15.68
CA ALA A 88 -11.07 2.54 15.39
C ALA A 88 -10.49 2.42 13.97
N GLU A 89 -10.40 1.20 13.45
CA GLU A 89 -9.96 0.92 12.08
C GLU A 89 -10.87 1.59 11.04
N PHE A 90 -12.19 1.52 11.23
CA PHE A 90 -13.21 2.05 10.32
C PHE A 90 -13.13 3.58 10.25
N THR A 91 -12.92 4.22 11.41
CA THR A 91 -12.71 5.68 11.48
C THR A 91 -11.40 6.08 10.78
N SER A 92 -10.35 5.27 10.93
CA SER A 92 -9.05 5.52 10.29
C SER A 92 -9.14 5.37 8.76
N ALA A 93 -9.81 4.32 8.28
CA ALA A 93 -10.07 4.09 6.87
C ALA A 93 -10.90 5.22 6.27
N LEU A 94 -11.94 5.70 6.96
CA LEU A 94 -12.76 6.83 6.52
C LEU A 94 -11.93 8.11 6.36
N ARG A 95 -11.05 8.42 7.32
CA ARG A 95 -10.16 9.58 7.21
C ARG A 95 -9.21 9.46 6.02
N LYS A 96 -8.65 8.28 5.79
CA LYS A 96 -7.78 8.01 4.64
C LYS A 96 -8.52 8.10 3.31
N ALA A 97 -9.75 7.59 3.23
CA ALA A 97 -10.61 7.75 2.05
C ALA A 97 -10.83 9.22 1.72
N GLY A 98 -11.16 10.04 2.72
CA GLY A 98 -11.30 11.49 2.55
C GLY A 98 -10.02 12.16 2.05
N SER A 99 -8.86 11.76 2.59
CA SER A 99 -7.56 12.22 2.11
C SER A 99 -7.27 11.85 0.65
N TYR A 100 -7.54 10.60 0.25
CA TYR A 100 -7.33 10.16 -1.14
C TYR A 100 -8.27 10.85 -2.11
N SER A 101 -9.54 11.02 -1.75
CA SER A 101 -10.49 11.79 -2.56
C SER A 101 -10.04 13.24 -2.72
N SER A 102 -9.72 13.92 -1.63
CA SER A 102 -9.43 15.37 -1.67
C SER A 102 -8.08 15.74 -2.27
N MET A 103 -7.03 14.94 -2.03
CA MET A 103 -5.67 15.26 -2.47
C MET A 103 -5.28 14.56 -3.76
N MET A 104 -5.81 13.36 -4.02
CA MET A 104 -5.42 12.54 -5.18
C MET A 104 -6.56 12.38 -6.18
N HIS A 105 -7.77 12.87 -5.87
CA HIS A 105 -8.93 12.82 -6.76
C HIS A 105 -9.23 11.41 -7.25
N MET A 106 -9.05 10.41 -6.39
CA MET A 106 -9.25 9.02 -6.75
C MET A 106 -10.73 8.68 -6.88
N SER A 107 -11.03 7.66 -7.69
CA SER A 107 -12.37 7.08 -7.79
C SER A 107 -12.73 6.29 -6.53
N LYS A 108 -14.02 5.98 -6.39
CA LYS A 108 -14.51 5.13 -5.31
C LYS A 108 -13.81 3.76 -5.30
N ALA A 109 -13.70 3.11 -6.45
CA ALA A 109 -13.04 1.81 -6.58
C ALA A 109 -11.53 1.91 -6.33
N GLY A 110 -10.87 2.94 -6.86
CA GLY A 110 -9.44 3.17 -6.62
C GLY A 110 -9.11 3.38 -5.15
N ILE A 111 -9.96 4.12 -4.40
CA ILE A 111 -9.78 4.31 -2.96
C ILE A 111 -9.96 2.98 -2.22
N TYR A 112 -10.96 2.17 -2.57
CA TYR A 112 -11.15 0.86 -1.94
C TYR A 112 -9.91 -0.03 -2.12
N ASP A 113 -9.39 -0.11 -3.35
CA ASP A 113 -8.20 -0.89 -3.67
C ASP A 113 -6.98 -0.38 -2.89
N GLN A 114 -6.83 0.94 -2.77
CA GLN A 114 -5.73 1.55 -2.03
C GLN A 114 -5.80 1.29 -0.53
N LEU A 115 -7.00 1.32 0.05
CA LEU A 115 -7.22 1.05 1.48
C LEU A 115 -6.95 -0.42 1.80
N THR A 116 -7.32 -1.35 0.91
CA THR A 116 -7.17 -2.80 1.12
C THR A 116 -5.82 -3.35 0.63
N SER A 117 -5.08 -2.60 -0.18
CA SER A 117 -3.83 -3.04 -0.77
C SER A 117 -2.78 -3.46 0.26
N GLN A 118 -2.12 -4.60 -0.02
CA GLN A 118 -0.95 -5.10 0.71
C GLN A 118 0.26 -4.14 0.65
N TYR A 119 0.24 -3.16 -0.24
CA TYR A 119 1.27 -2.12 -0.38
C TYR A 119 0.76 -0.72 0.01
N GLY A 120 -0.53 -0.61 0.33
CA GLY A 120 -1.19 0.62 0.76
C GLY A 120 -1.43 0.63 2.27
N GLU A 121 -2.69 0.84 2.66
CA GLU A 121 -3.06 1.00 4.07
C GLU A 121 -3.32 -0.32 4.81
N LYS A 122 -3.58 -1.41 4.07
CA LYS A 122 -3.83 -2.77 4.61
C LYS A 122 -5.00 -2.84 5.58
N PHE A 123 -6.00 -1.98 5.43
CA PHE A 123 -7.23 -2.08 6.20
C PHE A 123 -8.02 -3.33 5.79
N SER A 124 -8.83 -3.84 6.72
CA SER A 124 -9.83 -4.86 6.41
C SER A 124 -10.77 -4.41 5.30
N ALA A 125 -11.30 -5.38 4.54
CA ALA A 125 -12.28 -5.11 3.49
C ALA A 125 -13.53 -4.42 4.05
N GLU A 126 -13.94 -4.80 5.26
CA GLU A 126 -15.08 -4.22 5.97
C GLU A 126 -14.84 -2.76 6.35
N ALA A 127 -13.64 -2.42 6.85
CA ALA A 127 -13.29 -1.04 7.18
C ALA A 127 -13.17 -0.17 5.90
N ALA A 128 -12.61 -0.71 4.82
CA ALA A 128 -12.54 -0.03 3.54
C ALA A 128 -13.92 0.21 2.93
N GLN A 129 -14.80 -0.80 2.95
CA GLN A 129 -16.17 -0.67 2.49
C GLN A 129 -16.93 0.38 3.30
N TYR A 130 -16.82 0.33 4.63
CA TYR A 130 -17.38 1.36 5.50
C TYR A 130 -16.87 2.76 5.13
N ALA A 131 -15.57 2.91 4.89
CA ALA A 131 -14.98 4.19 4.49
C ALA A 131 -15.58 4.70 3.18
N ILE A 132 -15.73 3.84 2.18
CA ILE A 132 -16.30 4.14 0.86
C ILE A 132 -17.78 4.54 0.94
N ASP A 133 -18.54 3.93 1.83
CA ASP A 133 -19.96 4.20 2.00
C ASP A 133 -20.23 5.49 2.79
N ASN A 134 -19.27 5.90 3.62
CA ASN A 134 -19.42 7.04 4.53
C ASN A 134 -18.58 8.27 4.16
N VAL A 135 -17.65 8.15 3.20
CA VAL A 135 -16.85 9.29 2.75
C VAL A 135 -17.73 10.26 1.95
N ALA A 136 -17.79 11.51 2.41
CA ALA A 136 -18.40 12.59 1.66
C ALA A 136 -17.40 13.08 0.60
N ALA A 137 -17.66 12.75 -0.66
CA ALA A 137 -16.84 13.13 -1.79
C ALA A 137 -17.73 13.43 -3.01
N ASP A 138 -17.30 14.40 -3.81
CA ASP A 138 -17.86 14.64 -5.13
C ASP A 138 -17.04 13.84 -6.16
N TRP A 139 -17.56 12.68 -6.52
CA TRP A 139 -16.87 11.76 -7.43
C TRP A 139 -16.79 12.29 -8.86
N GLY A 140 -17.79 13.08 -9.30
CA GLY A 140 -17.75 13.77 -10.58
C GLY A 140 -16.66 14.83 -10.61
N ALA A 141 -16.50 15.60 -9.52
CA ALA A 141 -15.41 16.55 -9.38
C ALA A 141 -14.03 15.86 -9.33
N ASN A 142 -13.91 14.73 -8.65
CA ASN A 142 -12.67 13.93 -8.67
C ASN A 142 -12.33 13.47 -10.10
N ALA A 143 -13.30 12.91 -10.82
CA ALA A 143 -13.12 12.50 -12.21
C ALA A 143 -12.68 13.66 -13.10
N LEU A 144 -13.31 14.84 -12.94
CA LEU A 144 -12.94 16.06 -13.66
C LEU A 144 -11.51 16.53 -13.34
N ALA A 145 -11.10 16.47 -12.08
CA ALA A 145 -9.73 16.84 -11.68
C ALA A 145 -8.68 15.90 -12.30
N LYS A 146 -8.97 14.59 -12.35
CA LYS A 146 -8.14 13.60 -13.06
C LYS A 146 -8.13 13.84 -14.57
N ALA A 147 -9.29 14.12 -15.17
CA ALA A 147 -9.42 14.47 -16.58
C ALA A 147 -8.55 15.67 -16.96
N LYS A 148 -8.64 16.77 -16.19
CA LYS A 148 -7.80 17.97 -16.38
C LYS A 148 -6.32 17.67 -16.21
N SER A 149 -5.96 16.79 -15.27
CA SER A 149 -4.57 16.35 -15.09
C SER A 149 -4.05 15.59 -16.31
N TYR A 150 -4.82 14.66 -16.88
CA TYR A 150 -4.43 13.96 -18.09
C TYR A 150 -4.35 14.87 -19.31
N GLN A 151 -5.31 15.79 -19.46
CA GLN A 151 -5.30 16.76 -20.55
C GLN A 151 -4.05 17.65 -20.48
N SER A 152 -3.73 18.19 -19.30
CA SER A 152 -2.61 19.13 -19.14
C SER A 152 -1.23 18.45 -19.15
N GLN A 153 -1.09 17.29 -18.51
CA GLN A 153 0.21 16.65 -18.34
C GLN A 153 0.56 15.69 -19.48
N MET A 154 -0.45 15.06 -20.09
CA MET A 154 -0.27 14.03 -21.11
C MET A 154 -0.85 14.43 -22.47
N SER A 155 -1.48 15.60 -22.59
CA SER A 155 -2.08 16.08 -23.86
C SER A 155 -3.05 15.08 -24.48
N MET A 156 -3.74 14.31 -23.63
CA MET A 156 -4.69 13.28 -24.08
C MET A 156 -5.95 13.90 -24.68
N SER A 157 -6.53 13.23 -25.68
CA SER A 157 -7.84 13.61 -26.23
C SER A 157 -8.97 13.32 -25.23
N PRO A 158 -10.13 14.00 -25.32
CA PRO A 158 -11.27 13.71 -24.44
C PRO A 158 -11.71 12.24 -24.43
N GLU A 159 -11.70 11.58 -25.59
CA GLU A 159 -12.04 10.16 -25.69
C GLU A 159 -11.00 9.26 -24.99
N ALA A 160 -9.70 9.51 -25.19
CA ALA A 160 -8.66 8.78 -24.49
C ALA A 160 -8.70 9.02 -22.96
N ILE A 161 -9.07 10.22 -22.54
CA ILE A 161 -9.27 10.55 -21.12
C ILE A 161 -10.45 9.74 -20.57
N ARG A 162 -11.58 9.70 -21.27
CA ARG A 162 -12.75 8.90 -20.86
C ARG A 162 -12.37 7.43 -20.66
N ASP A 163 -11.69 6.83 -21.64
CA ASP A 163 -11.25 5.44 -21.59
C ASP A 163 -10.29 5.19 -20.43
N GLN A 164 -9.37 6.12 -20.18
CA GLN A 164 -8.43 6.04 -19.07
C GLN A 164 -9.13 6.15 -17.70
N LEU A 165 -10.15 7.00 -17.60
CA LEU A 165 -10.92 7.18 -16.36
C LEU A 165 -11.69 5.90 -16.00
N VAL A 166 -12.30 5.22 -16.98
CA VAL A 166 -13.09 4.00 -16.74
C VAL A 166 -12.26 2.71 -16.72
N SER A 167 -11.02 2.76 -17.21
CA SER A 167 -10.17 1.58 -17.33
C SER A 167 -9.99 0.84 -16.00
N GLU A 168 -10.12 -0.49 -16.04
CA GLU A 168 -9.84 -1.39 -14.90
C GLU A 168 -8.38 -1.37 -14.45
N TYR A 169 -7.47 -0.85 -15.27
CA TYR A 169 -6.06 -0.64 -14.93
C TYR A 169 -5.70 0.83 -14.72
N GLY A 170 -6.65 1.73 -14.96
CA GLY A 170 -6.51 3.16 -14.82
C GLY A 170 -7.16 3.65 -13.53
N GLU A 171 -8.10 4.58 -13.67
CA GLU A 171 -8.70 5.27 -12.52
C GLU A 171 -9.96 4.60 -11.99
N LYS A 172 -10.59 3.68 -12.72
CA LYS A 172 -11.80 2.93 -12.30
C LYS A 172 -12.98 3.81 -11.87
N PHE A 173 -13.14 4.98 -12.47
CA PHE A 173 -14.39 5.75 -12.35
C PHE A 173 -15.54 5.01 -13.03
N THR A 174 -16.76 5.32 -12.62
CA THR A 174 -17.95 4.87 -13.33
C THR A 174 -18.03 5.56 -14.71
N PRO A 175 -18.69 4.93 -15.70
CA PRO A 175 -18.92 5.58 -17.00
C PRO A 175 -19.58 6.96 -16.86
N GLU A 176 -20.53 7.11 -15.95
CA GLU A 176 -21.25 8.36 -15.72
C GLU A 176 -20.35 9.47 -15.18
N GLU A 177 -19.44 9.16 -14.25
CA GLU A 177 -18.46 10.12 -13.73
C GLU A 177 -17.42 10.52 -14.79
N ALA A 178 -16.97 9.56 -15.61
CA ALA A 178 -16.07 9.85 -16.72
C ALA A 178 -16.74 10.70 -17.80
N ASP A 179 -18.01 10.40 -18.13
CA ASP A 179 -18.82 11.17 -19.07
C ASP A 179 -19.04 12.60 -18.55
N TYR A 180 -19.35 12.76 -17.26
CA TYR A 180 -19.43 14.07 -16.63
C TYR A 180 -18.10 14.83 -16.76
N ALA A 181 -16.99 14.19 -16.43
CA ALA A 181 -15.67 14.80 -16.47
C ALA A 181 -15.30 15.32 -17.87
N VAL A 182 -15.53 14.54 -18.92
CA VAL A 182 -15.19 14.97 -20.29
C VAL A 182 -16.12 16.05 -20.83
N GLN A 183 -17.39 16.07 -20.42
CA GLN A 183 -18.33 17.13 -20.79
C GLN A 183 -17.94 18.48 -20.21
N HIS A 184 -17.32 18.50 -19.02
CA HIS A 184 -16.97 19.73 -18.28
C HIS A 184 -15.46 20.06 -18.35
N LEU A 185 -14.70 19.39 -19.24
CA LEU A 185 -13.24 19.53 -19.34
C LEU A 185 -12.78 20.98 -19.60
N ASN A 186 -13.55 21.73 -20.38
CA ASN A 186 -13.20 23.08 -20.85
C ASN A 186 -14.15 24.18 -20.35
N ASP A 187 -14.89 23.90 -19.28
CA ASP A 187 -15.76 24.87 -18.60
C ASP A 187 -14.95 25.91 -17.79
#